data_AF-A0A1B6HCQ5-F1
#
_entry.id   AF-A0A1B6HCQ5-F1
#
_cell.length_a   1.000
_cell.length_b   1.000
_cell.length_c   1.000
_cell.angle_alpha   90.00
_cell.angle_beta   90.00
_cell.angle_gamma   90.00
#
_symmetry.space_group_name_H-M   'P 1'
#
loop_
_entity.id
_entity.type
_entity.pdbx_description
1 polymer ?
#
loop_
_entity_poly.entity_id
_entity_poly.type
_entity_poly.pdbx_seq_one_letter_code
_entity_poly.pdbx_strand_id
1 'polypeptide(L)'
;MNTIMDEWASTSGHPTLSVSWNTTHFIVSEPSSGGWHIPVTYMLQSSPGAETSAWLHPGSSLVIPASDPQWILLNINQTGFYRVNYERVLWQRLMYQLNSDLTRIPRLSRAQLLDDIFTLAEQGTLPYDMLLEFTSYLQAETDYYPWRTALRHFQTLLDKFYGFSSYELLQQHLVDLLTEVVADVGFTRLPQDSHFVRLKQAFILERACAFNHSTCVQKSVSMIRSWMSSTFFDADLSTTLLCSGIANSPTGVWRTVWQMFHYSVFPSVRSSLLKALTCTHDQLVFNEFLTNITSSSASVVSSKDRTILLQTFASTPFGADKLLDWLLQRLYTQLNQTLPVANNLTHTGPNSSESPTPQQQANMTDVGFNSSVTSTPQPQTQTQENVSSPVSARLFEPISEHSVVRRSTVVSEPIAEEDVLAILGYILPKLTASEQGLKLDTFMELNDTGISSSTLAVMKKTALQVHQQADWASRINGNPEVEGDSEC
;
A
#
# COMPACT_ATOMS: atom_id res chain seq x y z
N MET A 1 -11.60 6.42 44.62
CA MET A 1 -12.00 6.66 43.21
C MET A 1 -11.12 7.74 42.60
N ASN A 2 -11.09 8.97 43.13
CA ASN A 2 -10.22 10.06 42.65
C ASN A 2 -8.79 9.59 42.39
N THR A 3 -8.09 9.06 43.40
CA THR A 3 -6.71 8.54 43.29
C THR A 3 -6.49 7.63 42.08
N ILE A 4 -7.41 6.69 41.82
CA ILE A 4 -7.35 5.79 40.67
C ILE A 4 -7.46 6.59 39.37
N MET A 5 -8.46 7.48 39.26
CA MET A 5 -8.61 8.33 38.08
C MET A 5 -7.42 9.29 37.90
N ASP A 6 -6.81 9.78 38.98
CA ASP A 6 -5.66 10.66 38.97
C ASP A 6 -4.41 9.90 38.43
N GLU A 7 -4.18 8.65 38.86
CA GLU A 7 -3.13 7.75 38.33
C GLU A 7 -3.27 7.55 36.81
N TRP A 8 -4.49 7.28 36.33
CA TRP A 8 -4.77 7.05 34.90
C TRP A 8 -4.84 8.32 34.05
N ALA A 9 -5.10 9.50 34.63
CA ALA A 9 -5.25 10.76 33.89
C ALA A 9 -4.01 11.66 33.92
N SER A 10 -3.11 11.50 34.90
CA SER A 10 -1.88 12.29 35.03
C SER A 10 -0.63 11.59 34.50
N THR A 11 -0.65 10.26 34.37
CA THR A 11 0.48 9.46 33.86
C THR A 11 0.35 9.23 32.35
N SER A 12 1.44 9.41 31.60
CA SER A 12 1.47 9.11 30.17
C SER A 12 1.70 7.63 29.90
N GLY A 13 1.05 7.09 28.85
CA GLY A 13 1.15 5.69 28.44
C GLY A 13 0.04 4.80 29.03
N HIS A 14 0.30 3.51 29.10
CA HIS A 14 -0.55 2.50 29.74
C HIS A 14 0.31 1.32 30.23
N PRO A 15 -0.11 0.56 31.25
CA PRO A 15 0.61 -0.64 31.66
C PRO A 15 0.41 -1.80 30.67
N THR A 16 1.30 -2.78 30.78
CA THR A 16 1.19 -4.10 30.14
C THR A 16 1.31 -5.14 31.24
N LEU A 17 0.27 -5.95 31.45
CA LEU A 17 0.27 -7.00 32.47
C LEU A 17 0.99 -8.24 31.95
N SER A 18 1.87 -8.83 32.76
CA SER A 18 2.46 -10.13 32.51
C SER A 18 1.67 -11.23 33.23
N VAL A 19 1.47 -12.36 32.54
CA VAL A 19 0.77 -13.54 33.06
C VAL A 19 1.66 -14.77 32.95
N SER A 20 1.96 -15.40 34.08
CA SER A 20 2.76 -16.65 34.16
C SER A 20 2.03 -17.77 34.91
N TRP A 21 2.47 -19.02 34.72
CA TRP A 21 1.84 -20.21 35.31
C TRP A 21 2.76 -20.97 36.27
N ASN A 22 2.39 -20.99 37.55
CA ASN A 22 3.12 -21.73 38.59
C ASN A 22 2.34 -22.97 39.05
N THR A 23 2.11 -23.93 38.13
CA THR A 23 1.57 -25.30 38.31
C THR A 23 0.17 -25.49 38.94
N THR A 24 -0.29 -24.52 39.73
CA THR A 24 -1.51 -24.55 40.57
C THR A 24 -2.20 -23.19 40.62
N HIS A 25 -1.57 -22.16 40.05
CA HIS A 25 -2.08 -20.79 40.00
C HIS A 25 -1.41 -20.00 38.87
N PHE A 26 -2.16 -19.07 38.30
CA PHE A 26 -1.60 -18.00 37.49
C PHE A 26 -1.10 -16.87 38.41
N ILE A 27 -0.01 -16.22 38.00
CA ILE A 27 0.50 -15.00 38.62
C ILE A 27 0.32 -13.88 37.58
N VAL A 28 -0.35 -12.81 37.97
CA VAL A 28 -0.54 -11.60 37.15
C VAL A 28 0.17 -10.45 37.83
N SER A 29 1.07 -9.78 37.13
CA SER A 29 1.88 -8.66 37.65
C SER A 29 2.07 -7.56 36.61
N GLU A 30 2.47 -6.37 37.08
CA GLU A 30 3.00 -5.31 36.23
C GLU A 30 4.54 -5.37 36.26
N PRO A 31 5.26 -5.56 35.14
CA PRO A 31 6.73 -5.64 35.13
C PRO A 31 7.42 -4.28 35.25
N SER A 32 6.82 -3.25 34.68
CA SER A 32 7.16 -1.85 34.96
C SER A 32 6.88 -1.55 36.44
N SER A 33 7.73 -0.76 37.08
CA SER A 33 7.55 -0.36 38.48
C SER A 33 6.26 0.44 38.64
N GLY A 34 5.19 -0.25 39.06
CA GLY A 34 3.83 0.16 38.76
C GLY A 34 3.34 1.41 39.47
N GLY A 35 2.40 2.10 38.80
CA GLY A 35 1.75 3.32 39.30
C GLY A 35 0.22 3.27 39.32
N TRP A 36 -0.41 2.18 38.86
CA TRP A 36 -1.85 2.12 38.63
C TRP A 36 -2.58 1.08 39.49
N HIS A 37 -3.74 1.46 39.99
CA HIS A 37 -4.80 0.53 40.38
C HIS A 37 -5.51 0.03 39.12
N ILE A 38 -5.33 -1.25 38.80
CA ILE A 38 -5.78 -1.83 37.53
C ILE A 38 -6.96 -2.79 37.80
N PRO A 39 -8.17 -2.53 37.23
CA PRO A 39 -9.28 -3.47 37.30
C PRO A 39 -9.04 -4.62 36.31
N VAL A 40 -8.77 -5.81 36.85
CA VAL A 40 -8.49 -7.02 36.06
C VAL A 40 -9.76 -7.85 35.93
N THR A 41 -10.28 -7.96 34.71
CA THR A 41 -11.31 -8.96 34.37
C THR A 41 -10.62 -10.20 33.79
N TYR A 42 -11.09 -11.40 34.15
CA TYR A 42 -10.49 -12.64 33.65
C TYR A 42 -11.50 -13.79 33.52
N MET A 43 -11.16 -14.74 32.65
CA MET A 43 -11.92 -15.96 32.34
C MET A 43 -10.98 -17.16 32.25
N LEU A 44 -11.37 -18.27 32.88
CA LEU A 44 -10.66 -19.55 32.87
C LEU A 44 -11.27 -20.51 31.85
N GLN A 45 -10.46 -21.36 31.23
CA GLN A 45 -10.91 -22.41 30.29
C GLN A 45 -11.96 -23.36 30.87
N SER A 46 -11.86 -23.65 32.17
CA SER A 46 -12.81 -24.47 32.93
C SER A 46 -14.20 -23.83 33.11
N SER A 47 -14.31 -22.51 32.96
CA SER A 47 -15.54 -21.74 33.10
C SER A 47 -15.69 -20.70 31.97
N PRO A 48 -15.77 -21.12 30.70
CA PRO A 48 -15.80 -20.20 29.57
C PRO A 48 -17.12 -19.42 29.55
N GLY A 49 -17.03 -18.11 29.34
CA GLY A 49 -18.15 -17.17 29.48
C GLY A 49 -18.42 -16.69 30.91
N ALA A 50 -17.77 -17.26 31.93
CA ALA A 50 -17.82 -16.74 33.30
C ALA A 50 -16.72 -15.69 33.50
N GLU A 51 -17.12 -14.41 33.49
CA GLU A 51 -16.24 -13.29 33.83
C GLU A 51 -16.08 -13.16 35.34
N THR A 52 -14.83 -13.08 35.80
CA THR A 52 -14.49 -12.74 37.19
C THR A 52 -13.68 -11.45 37.22
N SER A 53 -13.90 -10.61 38.22
CA SER A 53 -13.20 -9.32 38.39
C SER A 53 -12.33 -9.32 39.65
N ALA A 54 -11.16 -8.70 39.56
CA ALA A 54 -10.22 -8.47 40.66
C ALA A 54 -9.53 -7.11 40.50
N TRP A 55 -8.78 -6.69 41.51
CA TRP A 55 -7.89 -5.53 41.43
C TRP A 55 -6.44 -5.98 41.53
N LEU A 56 -5.61 -5.53 40.59
CA LEU A 56 -4.16 -5.49 40.77
C LEU A 56 -3.80 -4.11 41.35
N HIS A 57 -2.99 -4.11 42.40
CA HIS A 57 -2.54 -2.90 43.09
C HIS A 57 -1.09 -2.59 42.71
N PRO A 58 -0.66 -1.30 42.75
CA PRO A 58 0.73 -0.93 42.49
C PRO A 58 1.72 -1.75 43.31
N GLY A 59 2.71 -2.35 42.64
CA GLY A 59 3.75 -3.18 43.28
C GLY A 59 3.27 -4.51 43.86
N SER A 60 2.03 -4.95 43.60
CA SER A 60 1.53 -6.26 44.02
C SER A 60 1.51 -7.28 42.87
N SER A 61 1.03 -8.49 43.16
CA SER A 61 0.69 -9.48 42.12
C SER A 61 -0.61 -10.18 42.49
N LEU A 62 -1.47 -10.39 41.50
CA LEU A 62 -2.73 -11.09 41.65
C LEU A 62 -2.49 -12.59 41.41
N VAL A 63 -2.83 -13.42 42.39
CA VAL A 63 -2.71 -14.87 42.34
C VAL A 63 -4.08 -15.48 42.07
N ILE A 64 -4.20 -16.24 40.96
CA ILE A 64 -5.47 -16.84 40.52
C ILE A 64 -5.32 -18.37 40.54
N PRO A 65 -5.89 -19.07 41.55
CA PRO A 65 -5.80 -20.53 41.63
C PRO A 65 -6.48 -21.24 40.45
N ALA A 66 -5.86 -22.30 39.94
CA ALA A 66 -6.48 -23.23 38.99
C ALA A 66 -5.89 -24.63 39.15
N SER A 67 -6.73 -25.66 39.05
CA SER A 67 -6.38 -27.05 39.39
C SER A 67 -5.84 -27.89 38.22
N ASP A 68 -5.65 -27.28 37.05
CA ASP A 68 -5.32 -27.96 35.78
C ASP A 68 -4.58 -26.96 34.85
N PRO A 69 -3.46 -27.32 34.18
CA PRO A 69 -2.74 -26.47 33.21
C PRO A 69 -3.57 -26.04 31.99
N GLN A 70 -4.43 -25.04 32.22
CA GLN A 70 -5.34 -24.46 31.25
C GLN A 70 -4.86 -23.10 30.71
N TRP A 71 -5.58 -22.50 29.75
CA TRP A 71 -5.42 -21.08 29.45
C TRP A 71 -6.25 -20.21 30.42
N ILE A 72 -5.78 -18.97 30.60
CA ILE A 72 -6.53 -17.87 31.18
C ILE A 72 -6.58 -16.74 30.15
N LEU A 73 -7.69 -16.03 30.09
CA LEU A 73 -7.87 -14.81 29.32
C LEU A 73 -8.03 -13.64 30.30
N LEU A 74 -7.25 -12.57 30.15
CA LEU A 74 -7.40 -11.31 30.87
C LEU A 74 -7.95 -10.19 29.98
N ASN A 75 -8.51 -9.17 30.62
CA ASN A 75 -9.09 -7.97 30.02
C ASN A 75 -10.25 -8.29 29.05
N ILE A 76 -11.23 -9.07 29.51
CA ILE A 76 -12.30 -9.57 28.64
C ILE A 76 -12.97 -8.42 27.87
N ASN A 77 -13.06 -8.59 26.54
CA ASN A 77 -13.58 -7.62 25.58
C ASN A 77 -12.81 -6.27 25.54
N GLN A 78 -11.55 -6.23 26.01
CA GLN A 78 -10.68 -5.04 26.06
C GLN A 78 -11.32 -3.84 26.80
N THR A 79 -11.97 -4.12 27.93
CA THR A 79 -12.72 -3.13 28.72
C THR A 79 -11.82 -2.25 29.61
N GLY A 80 -10.65 -2.75 29.99
CA GLY A 80 -9.61 -1.99 30.69
C GLY A 80 -8.55 -1.44 29.73
N PHE A 81 -7.98 -0.28 30.08
CA PHE A 81 -6.98 0.42 29.26
C PHE A 81 -5.55 -0.12 29.52
N TYR A 82 -5.33 -1.40 29.26
CA TYR A 82 -4.02 -2.06 29.42
C TYR A 82 -3.88 -3.25 28.47
N ARG A 83 -2.63 -3.59 28.14
CA ARG A 83 -2.29 -4.78 27.34
C ARG A 83 -2.04 -6.00 28.22
N VAL A 84 -2.13 -7.20 27.63
CA VAL A 84 -1.75 -8.44 28.31
C VAL A 84 -0.68 -9.18 27.51
N ASN A 85 0.46 -9.46 28.15
CA ASN A 85 1.45 -10.40 27.66
C ASN A 85 1.42 -11.68 28.49
N TYR A 86 1.25 -12.82 27.82
CA TYR A 86 1.29 -14.14 28.43
C TYR A 86 2.69 -14.76 28.25
N GLU A 87 3.12 -15.65 29.14
CA GLU A 87 4.31 -16.48 28.87
C GLU A 87 4.09 -17.40 27.65
N ARG A 88 5.17 -17.85 26.98
CA ARG A 88 5.11 -18.62 25.71
C ARG A 88 4.13 -19.80 25.76
N VAL A 89 4.10 -20.58 26.84
CA VAL A 89 3.19 -21.73 26.97
C VAL A 89 1.72 -21.32 27.11
N LEU A 90 1.42 -20.15 27.68
CA LEU A 90 0.06 -19.64 27.78
C LEU A 90 -0.44 -19.03 26.46
N TRP A 91 0.42 -18.32 25.71
CA TRP A 91 0.13 -17.96 24.32
C TRP A 91 -0.17 -19.21 23.47
N GLN A 92 0.62 -20.28 23.60
CA GLN A 92 0.39 -21.55 22.91
C GLN A 92 -0.93 -22.23 23.31
N ARG A 93 -1.34 -22.18 24.59
CA ARG A 93 -2.67 -22.70 25.01
C ARG A 93 -3.83 -21.87 24.44
N LEU A 94 -3.70 -20.54 24.39
CA LEU A 94 -4.70 -19.65 23.75
C LEU A 94 -4.79 -19.91 22.23
N MET A 95 -3.65 -20.05 21.56
CA MET A 95 -3.55 -20.41 20.14
C MET A 95 -4.17 -21.78 19.82
N TYR A 96 -3.92 -22.78 20.67
CA TYR A 96 -4.57 -24.09 20.56
C TYR A 96 -6.10 -23.99 20.76
N GLN A 97 -6.57 -23.18 21.71
CA GLN A 97 -8.00 -22.95 21.89
C GLN A 97 -8.63 -22.30 20.66
N LEU A 98 -7.98 -21.29 20.07
CA LEU A 98 -8.48 -20.59 18.89
C LEU A 98 -8.57 -21.52 17.66
N ASN A 99 -7.57 -22.37 17.45
CA ASN A 99 -7.56 -23.34 16.35
C ASN A 99 -8.53 -24.54 16.56
N SER A 100 -8.91 -24.87 17.80
CA SER A 100 -9.80 -26.01 18.10
C SER A 100 -11.27 -25.62 18.31
N ASP A 101 -11.53 -24.48 18.96
CA ASP A 101 -12.85 -23.88 19.16
C ASP A 101 -12.69 -22.39 19.52
N LEU A 102 -12.63 -21.52 18.51
CA LEU A 102 -12.58 -20.06 18.69
C LEU A 102 -13.81 -19.48 19.39
N THR A 103 -14.92 -20.22 19.52
CA THR A 103 -16.14 -19.69 20.14
C THR A 103 -16.03 -19.57 21.66
N ARG A 104 -15.06 -20.27 22.28
CA ARG A 104 -14.80 -20.17 23.74
C ARG A 104 -14.15 -18.85 24.15
N ILE A 105 -13.58 -18.11 23.20
CA ILE A 105 -12.99 -16.78 23.42
C ILE A 105 -13.89 -15.74 22.72
N PRO A 106 -14.46 -14.77 23.45
CA PRO A 106 -15.32 -13.73 22.87
C PRO A 106 -14.64 -12.95 21.75
N ARG A 107 -15.39 -12.59 20.70
CA ARG A 107 -14.86 -11.91 19.49
C ARG A 107 -14.02 -10.66 19.77
N LEU A 108 -14.39 -9.85 20.76
CA LEU A 108 -13.63 -8.64 21.10
C LEU A 108 -12.32 -9.01 21.82
N SER A 109 -12.34 -10.05 22.65
CA SER A 109 -11.12 -10.63 23.22
C SER A 109 -10.23 -11.30 22.16
N ARG A 110 -10.78 -11.90 21.10
CA ARG A 110 -9.97 -12.40 19.96
C ARG A 110 -9.31 -11.25 19.20
N ALA A 111 -10.03 -10.14 19.01
CA ALA A 111 -9.48 -8.91 18.44
C ALA A 111 -8.41 -8.26 19.35
N GLN A 112 -8.57 -8.31 20.67
CA GLN A 112 -7.57 -7.88 21.63
C GLN A 112 -6.32 -8.77 21.59
N LEU A 113 -6.45 -10.10 21.62
CA LEU A 113 -5.30 -11.01 21.59
C LEU A 113 -4.43 -10.80 20.35
N LEU A 114 -5.07 -10.54 19.19
CA LEU A 114 -4.38 -10.10 17.97
C LEU A 114 -3.68 -8.73 18.19
N ASP A 115 -4.37 -7.74 18.75
CA ASP A 115 -3.80 -6.41 18.93
C ASP A 115 -2.58 -6.42 19.88
N ASP A 116 -2.69 -7.16 20.99
CA ASP A 116 -1.63 -7.37 21.97
C ASP A 116 -0.44 -8.11 21.33
N ILE A 117 -0.64 -9.27 20.68
CA ILE A 117 0.49 -10.03 20.12
C ILE A 117 1.21 -9.31 18.97
N PHE A 118 0.49 -8.59 18.10
CA PHE A 118 1.12 -7.77 17.05
C PHE A 118 1.95 -6.63 17.64
N THR A 119 1.42 -5.88 18.62
CA THR A 119 2.17 -4.78 19.25
C THR A 119 3.33 -5.29 20.13
N LEU A 120 3.18 -6.41 20.84
CA LEU A 120 4.26 -7.01 21.62
C LEU A 120 5.40 -7.53 20.73
N ALA A 121 5.09 -8.03 19.53
CA ALA A 121 6.10 -8.40 18.53
C ALA A 121 6.76 -7.19 17.87
N GLU A 122 5.99 -6.13 17.58
CA GLU A 122 6.53 -4.85 17.10
C GLU A 122 7.47 -4.19 18.13
N GLN A 123 7.23 -4.41 19.43
CA GLN A 123 8.08 -3.99 20.55
C GLN A 123 9.27 -4.93 20.82
N GLY A 124 9.44 -6.02 20.07
CA GLY A 124 10.48 -7.04 20.33
C GLY A 124 10.29 -7.84 21.63
N THR A 125 9.16 -7.66 22.34
CA THR A 125 8.82 -8.40 23.57
C THR A 125 8.39 -9.83 23.27
N LEU A 126 7.84 -10.07 22.07
CA LEU A 126 7.58 -11.39 21.53
C LEU A 126 8.29 -11.57 20.17
N PRO A 127 8.79 -12.77 19.85
CA PRO A 127 9.38 -13.05 18.55
C PRO A 127 8.33 -13.28 17.46
N TYR A 128 8.68 -12.97 16.21
CA TYR A 128 7.77 -13.02 15.05
C TYR A 128 7.35 -14.44 14.64
N ASP A 129 8.07 -15.49 15.06
CA ASP A 129 7.64 -16.90 14.91
C ASP A 129 6.28 -17.10 15.59
N MET A 130 6.17 -16.69 16.85
CA MET A 130 4.97 -16.83 17.68
C MET A 130 3.81 -15.97 17.15
N LEU A 131 4.11 -14.77 16.64
CA LEU A 131 3.10 -13.92 16.00
C LEU A 131 2.50 -14.62 14.77
N LEU A 132 3.34 -15.09 13.85
CA LEU A 132 2.88 -15.70 12.61
C LEU A 132 2.17 -17.04 12.88
N GLU A 133 2.70 -17.87 13.78
CA GLU A 133 2.05 -19.10 14.25
C GLU A 133 0.67 -18.80 14.85
N PHE A 134 0.54 -17.75 15.69
CA PHE A 134 -0.74 -17.34 16.26
C PHE A 134 -1.75 -16.88 15.20
N THR A 135 -1.32 -16.20 14.13
CA THR A 135 -2.24 -15.75 13.07
C THR A 135 -2.91 -16.89 12.28
N SER A 136 -2.43 -18.13 12.41
CA SER A 136 -3.01 -19.32 11.75
C SER A 136 -4.53 -19.46 11.92
N TYR A 137 -5.06 -19.20 13.13
CA TYR A 137 -6.48 -19.41 13.42
C TYR A 137 -7.42 -18.54 12.59
N LEU A 138 -6.91 -17.46 11.97
CA LEU A 138 -7.70 -16.57 11.11
C LEU A 138 -8.33 -17.31 9.92
N GLN A 139 -7.76 -18.44 9.47
CA GLN A 139 -8.39 -19.30 8.45
C GLN A 139 -9.79 -19.79 8.84
N ALA A 140 -10.09 -19.90 10.14
CA ALA A 140 -11.42 -20.27 10.65
C ALA A 140 -12.24 -19.06 11.17
N GLU A 141 -11.66 -17.86 11.19
CA GLU A 141 -12.30 -16.66 11.76
C GLU A 141 -13.33 -16.05 10.79
N THR A 142 -14.47 -15.64 11.33
CA THR A 142 -15.59 -15.07 10.57
C THR A 142 -16.16 -13.79 11.18
N ASP A 143 -15.71 -13.35 12.36
CA ASP A 143 -16.17 -12.11 12.96
C ASP A 143 -15.41 -10.87 12.43
N TYR A 144 -16.09 -9.72 12.40
CA TYR A 144 -15.56 -8.46 11.88
C TYR A 144 -14.40 -7.90 12.72
N TYR A 145 -14.46 -7.98 14.05
CA TYR A 145 -13.50 -7.28 14.91
C TYR A 145 -12.09 -7.89 14.83
N PRO A 146 -11.89 -9.22 14.92
CA PRO A 146 -10.57 -9.84 14.80
C PRO A 146 -9.94 -9.58 13.43
N TRP A 147 -10.71 -9.77 12.35
CA TRP A 147 -10.26 -9.48 10.99
C TRP A 147 -9.84 -8.01 10.80
N ARG A 148 -10.59 -7.06 11.36
CA ARG A 148 -10.25 -5.63 11.31
C ARG A 148 -8.95 -5.31 12.06
N THR A 149 -8.68 -5.95 13.19
CA THR A 149 -7.40 -5.79 13.89
C THR A 149 -6.25 -6.40 13.09
N ALA A 150 -6.38 -7.67 12.67
CA ALA A 150 -5.32 -8.37 11.95
C ALA A 150 -4.92 -7.63 10.66
N LEU A 151 -5.90 -7.29 9.81
CA LEU A 151 -5.62 -6.64 8.52
C LEU A 151 -5.12 -5.20 8.65
N ARG A 152 -5.33 -4.52 9.79
CA ARG A 152 -4.67 -3.24 10.10
C ARG A 152 -3.19 -3.46 10.40
N HIS A 153 -2.86 -4.37 11.31
CA HIS A 153 -1.47 -4.64 11.70
C HIS A 153 -0.66 -5.24 10.55
N PHE A 154 -1.24 -6.18 9.80
CA PHE A 154 -0.62 -6.73 8.60
C PHE A 154 -0.35 -5.68 7.52
N GLN A 155 -1.20 -4.64 7.36
CA GLN A 155 -0.88 -3.51 6.48
C GLN A 155 0.36 -2.74 6.97
N THR A 156 0.47 -2.47 8.28
CA THR A 156 1.65 -1.83 8.87
C THR A 156 2.92 -2.66 8.63
N LEU A 157 2.83 -3.99 8.69
CA LEU A 157 3.97 -4.87 8.37
C LEU A 157 4.30 -4.84 6.88
N LEU A 158 3.33 -4.97 5.97
CA LEU A 158 3.58 -4.86 4.52
C LEU A 158 4.20 -3.50 4.14
N ASP A 159 3.72 -2.41 4.74
CA ASP A 159 4.28 -1.06 4.50
C ASP A 159 5.75 -0.97 4.93
N LYS A 160 6.15 -1.62 6.04
CA LYS A 160 7.55 -1.69 6.50
C LYS A 160 8.42 -2.64 5.66
N PHE A 161 7.84 -3.73 5.18
CA PHE A 161 8.54 -4.76 4.40
C PHE A 161 8.66 -4.41 2.91
N TYR A 162 8.03 -3.32 2.44
CA TYR A 162 8.12 -2.89 1.04
C TYR A 162 9.58 -2.70 0.60
N GLY A 163 9.95 -3.28 -0.55
CA GLY A 163 11.31 -3.31 -1.07
C GLY A 163 12.18 -4.47 -0.56
N PHE A 164 11.75 -5.20 0.47
CA PHE A 164 12.42 -6.42 0.94
C PHE A 164 11.81 -7.67 0.30
N SER A 165 12.62 -8.72 0.07
CA SER A 165 12.16 -9.99 -0.52
C SER A 165 11.11 -10.73 0.31
N SER A 166 11.06 -10.47 1.61
CA SER A 166 10.03 -11.00 2.52
C SER A 166 8.65 -10.31 2.36
N TYR A 167 8.52 -9.24 1.58
CA TYR A 167 7.23 -8.62 1.23
C TYR A 167 6.30 -9.61 0.54
N GLU A 168 6.79 -10.28 -0.52
CA GLU A 168 5.99 -11.21 -1.32
C GLU A 168 5.55 -12.43 -0.50
N LEU A 169 6.42 -12.93 0.39
CA LEU A 169 6.11 -14.02 1.31
C LEU A 169 5.01 -13.63 2.32
N LEU A 170 5.10 -12.42 2.88
CA LEU A 170 4.07 -11.91 3.79
C LEU A 170 2.75 -11.64 3.07
N GLN A 171 2.80 -11.15 1.83
CA GLN A 171 1.62 -10.93 0.99
C GLN A 171 0.94 -12.25 0.62
N GLN A 172 1.70 -13.30 0.30
CA GLN A 172 1.13 -14.63 0.02
C GLN A 172 0.47 -15.23 1.26
N HIS A 173 1.14 -15.21 2.43
CA HIS A 173 0.54 -15.65 3.71
C HIS A 173 -0.78 -14.92 4.01
N LEU A 174 -0.85 -13.62 3.69
CA LEU A 174 -2.07 -12.82 3.81
C LEU A 174 -3.20 -13.25 2.87
N VAL A 175 -2.88 -13.62 1.61
CA VAL A 175 -3.85 -14.17 0.66
C VAL A 175 -4.35 -15.54 1.12
N ASP A 176 -3.45 -16.38 1.64
CA ASP A 176 -3.79 -17.71 2.14
C ASP A 176 -4.73 -17.63 3.34
N LEU A 177 -4.42 -16.77 4.33
CA LEU A 177 -5.33 -16.50 5.46
C LEU A 177 -6.70 -15.96 5.01
N LEU A 178 -6.74 -15.09 4.00
CA LEU A 178 -7.97 -14.46 3.51
C LEU A 178 -8.88 -15.39 2.70
N THR A 179 -8.40 -16.55 2.25
CA THR A 179 -9.09 -17.37 1.24
C THR A 179 -10.49 -17.81 1.68
N GLU A 180 -10.62 -18.38 2.88
CA GLU A 180 -11.92 -18.87 3.38
C GLU A 180 -12.88 -17.72 3.72
N VAL A 181 -12.41 -16.63 4.32
CA VAL A 181 -13.28 -15.48 4.65
C VAL A 181 -13.76 -14.74 3.39
N VAL A 182 -12.99 -14.75 2.29
CA VAL A 182 -13.42 -14.22 0.98
C VAL A 182 -14.51 -15.10 0.37
N ALA A 183 -14.47 -16.42 0.56
CA ALA A 183 -15.53 -17.32 0.15
C ALA A 183 -16.82 -17.12 0.98
N ASP A 184 -16.68 -16.96 2.30
CA ASP A 184 -17.79 -16.71 3.25
C ASP A 184 -18.53 -15.38 2.97
N VAL A 185 -17.82 -14.26 2.81
CA VAL A 185 -18.49 -12.95 2.60
C VAL A 185 -19.11 -12.82 1.20
N GLY A 186 -18.58 -13.54 0.21
CA GLY A 186 -19.04 -13.52 -1.18
C GLY A 186 -18.99 -12.13 -1.85
N PHE A 187 -19.58 -12.06 -3.06
CA PHE A 187 -19.58 -10.87 -3.94
C PHE A 187 -20.99 -10.36 -4.24
N THR A 188 -21.97 -10.80 -3.45
CA THR A 188 -23.41 -10.51 -3.63
C THR A 188 -23.98 -10.13 -2.28
N ARG A 189 -24.95 -9.22 -2.27
CA ARG A 189 -25.65 -8.79 -1.06
C ARG A 189 -27.10 -9.24 -1.08
N LEU A 190 -27.62 -9.54 0.10
CA LEU A 190 -29.01 -9.82 0.33
C LEU A 190 -29.67 -8.57 0.94
N PRO A 191 -30.93 -8.24 0.60
CA PRO A 191 -31.63 -7.10 1.20
C PRO A 191 -31.78 -7.15 2.74
N GLN A 192 -31.52 -8.31 3.33
CA GLN A 192 -31.61 -8.59 4.77
C GLN A 192 -30.26 -8.42 5.50
N ASP A 193 -29.17 -8.12 4.80
CA ASP A 193 -27.82 -8.06 5.38
C ASP A 193 -27.70 -6.93 6.41
N SER A 194 -27.27 -7.28 7.63
CA SER A 194 -27.04 -6.29 8.68
C SER A 194 -25.89 -5.33 8.31
N HIS A 195 -25.86 -4.16 8.94
CA HIS A 195 -24.80 -3.18 8.73
C HIS A 195 -23.39 -3.77 8.97
N PHE A 196 -23.22 -4.62 9.99
CA PHE A 196 -21.95 -5.30 10.27
C PHE A 196 -21.57 -6.35 9.22
N VAL A 197 -22.54 -7.07 8.63
CA VAL A 197 -22.28 -8.00 7.52
C VAL A 197 -21.78 -7.23 6.29
N ARG A 198 -22.44 -6.12 5.94
CA ARG A 198 -22.03 -5.24 4.82
C ARG A 198 -20.66 -4.60 5.05
N LEU A 199 -20.36 -4.17 6.29
CA LEU A 199 -19.03 -3.66 6.67
C LEU A 199 -17.94 -4.74 6.58
N LYS A 200 -18.22 -5.97 7.05
CA LYS A 200 -17.29 -7.11 6.92
C LYS A 200 -17.02 -7.41 5.45
N GLN A 201 -18.06 -7.59 4.64
CA GLN A 201 -17.91 -7.89 3.21
C GLN A 201 -17.10 -6.81 2.49
N ALA A 202 -17.44 -5.53 2.66
CA ALA A 202 -16.71 -4.44 2.03
C ALA A 202 -15.22 -4.43 2.43
N PHE A 203 -14.89 -4.59 3.71
CA PHE A 203 -13.52 -4.54 4.22
C PHE A 203 -12.69 -5.79 3.87
N ILE A 204 -13.27 -6.99 3.91
CA ILE A 204 -12.60 -8.23 3.50
C ILE A 204 -12.30 -8.20 2.00
N LEU A 205 -13.28 -7.83 1.18
CA LEU A 205 -13.05 -7.68 -0.27
C LEU A 205 -12.07 -6.55 -0.59
N GLU A 206 -12.09 -5.44 0.16
CA GLU A 206 -11.10 -4.36 0.03
C GLU A 206 -9.67 -4.89 0.15
N ARG A 207 -9.40 -5.64 1.23
CA ARG A 207 -8.05 -6.16 1.52
C ARG A 207 -7.66 -7.30 0.58
N ALA A 208 -8.56 -8.24 0.32
CA ALA A 208 -8.30 -9.34 -0.61
C ALA A 208 -7.97 -8.84 -2.02
N CYS A 209 -8.72 -7.86 -2.54
CA CYS A 209 -8.45 -7.28 -3.84
C CYS A 209 -7.16 -6.43 -3.86
N ALA A 210 -6.81 -5.74 -2.77
CA ALA A 210 -5.55 -5.01 -2.64
C ALA A 210 -4.33 -5.94 -2.57
N PHE A 211 -4.48 -7.15 -2.04
CA PHE A 211 -3.43 -8.18 -2.01
C PHE A 211 -3.49 -9.15 -3.20
N ASN A 212 -4.13 -8.75 -4.31
CA ASN A 212 -4.24 -9.53 -5.55
C ASN A 212 -4.87 -10.93 -5.43
N HIS A 213 -5.70 -11.18 -4.40
CA HIS A 213 -6.41 -12.45 -4.23
C HIS A 213 -7.21 -12.80 -5.49
N SER A 214 -6.89 -13.94 -6.10
CA SER A 214 -7.33 -14.34 -7.46
C SER A 214 -8.85 -14.20 -7.69
N THR A 215 -9.67 -14.76 -6.80
CA THR A 215 -11.15 -14.64 -6.86
C THR A 215 -11.62 -13.19 -6.81
N CYS A 216 -11.00 -12.34 -5.99
CA CYS A 216 -11.38 -10.93 -5.86
C CYS A 216 -11.05 -10.13 -7.12
N VAL A 217 -9.87 -10.37 -7.71
CA VAL A 217 -9.46 -9.79 -9.00
C VAL A 217 -10.40 -10.23 -10.12
N GLN A 218 -10.65 -11.53 -10.26
CA GLN A 218 -11.52 -12.08 -11.30
C GLN A 218 -12.96 -11.54 -11.21
N LYS A 219 -13.51 -11.44 -9.99
CA LYS A 219 -14.85 -10.87 -9.76
C LYS A 219 -14.87 -9.37 -10.04
N SER A 220 -13.87 -8.61 -9.61
CA SER A 220 -13.74 -7.18 -9.90
C SER A 220 -13.72 -6.89 -11.41
N VAL A 221 -12.90 -7.63 -12.16
CA VAL A 221 -12.80 -7.54 -13.62
C VAL A 221 -14.10 -7.96 -14.32
N SER A 222 -14.83 -8.95 -13.78
CA SER A 222 -16.16 -9.32 -14.29
C SER A 222 -17.21 -8.23 -14.01
N MET A 223 -17.23 -7.69 -12.80
CA MET A 223 -18.21 -6.69 -12.35
C MET A 223 -18.03 -5.35 -13.05
N ILE A 224 -16.79 -4.87 -13.25
CA ILE A 224 -16.55 -3.61 -13.94
C ILE A 224 -16.97 -3.67 -15.42
N ARG A 225 -16.79 -4.82 -16.08
CA ARG A 225 -17.27 -5.06 -17.46
C ARG A 225 -18.79 -5.11 -17.52
N SER A 226 -19.44 -5.80 -16.59
CA SER A 226 -20.90 -5.87 -16.48
C SER A 226 -21.52 -4.47 -16.23
N TRP A 227 -20.86 -3.66 -15.41
CA TRP A 227 -21.26 -2.28 -15.13
C TRP A 227 -21.17 -1.38 -16.37
N MET A 228 -20.17 -1.53 -17.24
CA MET A 228 -20.12 -0.80 -18.52
C MET A 228 -21.28 -1.12 -19.47
N SER A 229 -21.92 -2.28 -19.29
CA SER A 229 -23.12 -2.69 -20.05
C SER A 229 -24.44 -2.45 -19.31
N SER A 230 -24.44 -1.80 -18.13
CA SER A 230 -25.63 -1.64 -17.29
C SER A 230 -25.65 -0.32 -16.52
N THR A 231 -26.72 -0.08 -15.75
CA THR A 231 -26.92 1.16 -14.97
C THR A 231 -26.85 0.96 -13.46
N PHE A 232 -26.65 -0.27 -12.99
CA PHE A 232 -26.67 -0.62 -11.56
C PHE A 232 -25.28 -0.98 -11.05
N PHE A 233 -24.90 -0.43 -9.89
CA PHE A 233 -23.67 -0.73 -9.18
C PHE A 233 -23.87 -0.49 -7.68
N ASP A 234 -23.36 -1.38 -6.82
CA ASP A 234 -23.50 -1.22 -5.37
C ASP A 234 -22.54 -0.13 -4.85
N ALA A 235 -23.10 0.83 -4.10
CA ALA A 235 -22.39 2.03 -3.68
C ALA A 235 -21.29 1.79 -2.63
N ASP A 236 -21.36 0.75 -1.81
CA ASP A 236 -20.37 0.45 -0.75
C ASP A 236 -19.61 -0.87 -0.97
N LEU A 237 -19.80 -1.54 -2.10
CA LEU A 237 -18.77 -2.36 -2.78
C LEU A 237 -17.97 -1.56 -3.83
N SER A 238 -18.31 -0.29 -4.04
CA SER A 238 -17.93 0.45 -5.26
C SER A 238 -16.43 0.63 -5.46
N THR A 239 -15.76 1.31 -4.54
CA THR A 239 -14.43 1.89 -4.80
C THR A 239 -13.38 0.81 -5.03
N THR A 240 -13.35 -0.26 -4.22
CA THR A 240 -12.25 -1.24 -4.30
C THR A 240 -12.44 -2.27 -5.41
N LEU A 241 -13.68 -2.66 -5.74
CA LEU A 241 -13.94 -3.52 -6.91
C LEU A 241 -13.75 -2.75 -8.23
N LEU A 242 -14.00 -1.43 -8.26
CA LEU A 242 -13.57 -0.60 -9.38
C LEU A 242 -12.03 -0.48 -9.44
N CYS A 243 -11.36 -0.20 -8.32
CA CYS A 243 -9.90 -0.09 -8.23
C CYS A 243 -9.19 -1.35 -8.75
N SER A 244 -9.54 -2.52 -8.21
CA SER A 244 -8.98 -3.81 -8.65
C SER A 244 -9.40 -4.17 -10.08
N GLY A 245 -10.63 -3.82 -10.46
CA GLY A 245 -11.13 -3.99 -11.83
C GLY A 245 -10.38 -3.16 -12.86
N ILE A 246 -9.94 -1.94 -12.50
CA ILE A 246 -9.12 -1.04 -13.31
C ILE A 246 -7.67 -1.54 -13.36
N ALA A 247 -7.08 -1.87 -12.21
CA ALA A 247 -5.72 -2.40 -12.08
C ALA A 247 -5.47 -3.64 -12.95
N ASN A 248 -6.52 -4.45 -13.15
CA ASN A 248 -6.48 -5.72 -13.88
C ASN A 248 -7.29 -5.71 -15.19
N SER A 249 -7.51 -4.53 -15.80
CA SER A 249 -8.15 -4.39 -17.11
C SER A 249 -7.33 -3.55 -18.10
N PRO A 250 -7.53 -3.72 -19.43
CA PRO A 250 -6.90 -2.89 -20.44
C PRO A 250 -7.27 -1.41 -20.31
N THR A 251 -6.37 -0.52 -20.75
CA THR A 251 -6.47 0.95 -20.83
C THR A 251 -7.85 1.50 -21.23
N GLY A 252 -8.58 0.81 -22.12
CA GLY A 252 -9.93 1.20 -22.53
C GLY A 252 -10.92 1.25 -21.36
N VAL A 253 -10.82 0.34 -20.38
CA VAL A 253 -11.65 0.33 -19.17
C VAL A 253 -11.43 1.60 -18.36
N TRP A 254 -10.17 1.99 -18.12
CA TRP A 254 -9.84 3.23 -17.42
C TRP A 254 -10.45 4.46 -18.11
N ARG A 255 -10.35 4.54 -19.44
CA ARG A 255 -10.91 5.65 -20.23
C ARG A 255 -12.44 5.73 -20.15
N THR A 256 -13.15 4.60 -20.10
CA THR A 256 -14.60 4.59 -19.86
C THR A 256 -14.94 5.06 -18.45
N VAL A 257 -14.20 4.64 -17.42
CA VAL A 257 -14.41 5.14 -16.04
C VAL A 257 -14.12 6.63 -15.91
N TRP A 258 -13.12 7.15 -16.63
CA TRP A 258 -12.81 8.59 -16.69
C TRP A 258 -13.96 9.39 -17.33
N GLN A 259 -14.52 8.91 -18.45
CA GLN A 259 -15.74 9.49 -19.04
C GLN A 259 -16.93 9.47 -18.05
N MET A 260 -17.13 8.35 -17.34
CA MET A 260 -18.17 8.25 -16.31
C MET A 260 -17.96 9.24 -15.15
N PHE A 261 -16.72 9.57 -14.78
CA PHE A 261 -16.43 10.64 -13.82
C PHE A 261 -16.86 12.02 -14.35
N HIS A 262 -16.61 12.33 -15.62
CA HIS A 262 -17.07 13.59 -16.23
C HIS A 262 -18.59 13.73 -16.22
N TYR A 263 -19.34 12.66 -16.57
CA TYR A 263 -20.80 12.68 -16.59
C TYR A 263 -21.47 12.52 -15.22
N SER A 264 -20.74 12.08 -14.19
CA SER A 264 -21.31 11.84 -12.86
C SER A 264 -21.54 13.15 -12.09
N VAL A 265 -22.80 13.39 -11.72
CA VAL A 265 -23.25 14.56 -10.94
C VAL A 265 -23.23 14.33 -9.41
N PHE A 266 -23.06 13.09 -8.94
CA PHE A 266 -23.13 12.74 -7.52
C PHE A 266 -21.74 12.77 -6.86
N PRO A 267 -21.46 13.63 -5.86
CA PRO A 267 -20.12 13.77 -5.28
C PRO A 267 -19.53 12.47 -4.69
N SER A 268 -20.35 11.61 -4.10
CA SER A 268 -19.93 10.29 -3.59
C SER A 268 -19.44 9.37 -4.71
N VAL A 269 -20.20 9.29 -5.79
CA VAL A 269 -19.85 8.50 -6.99
C VAL A 269 -18.59 9.10 -7.63
N ARG A 270 -18.52 10.43 -7.83
CA ARG A 270 -17.33 11.11 -8.35
C ARG A 270 -16.07 10.76 -7.55
N SER A 271 -16.13 10.81 -6.22
CA SER A 271 -15.00 10.47 -5.35
C SER A 271 -14.60 8.99 -5.45
N SER A 272 -15.58 8.08 -5.54
CA SER A 272 -15.33 6.63 -5.72
C SER A 272 -14.65 6.34 -7.07
N LEU A 273 -15.11 6.99 -8.14
CA LEU A 273 -14.51 6.87 -9.48
C LEU A 273 -13.08 7.41 -9.49
N LEU A 274 -12.84 8.61 -8.94
CA LEU A 274 -11.50 9.19 -8.85
C LEU A 274 -10.51 8.29 -8.09
N LYS A 275 -10.92 7.76 -6.93
CA LYS A 275 -10.09 6.82 -6.15
C LYS A 275 -9.83 5.50 -6.88
N ALA A 276 -10.79 5.01 -7.67
CA ALA A 276 -10.58 3.80 -8.46
C ALA A 276 -9.61 4.05 -9.63
N LEU A 277 -9.66 5.23 -10.25
CA LEU A 277 -8.79 5.63 -11.36
C LEU A 277 -7.30 5.77 -10.95
N THR A 278 -6.98 5.95 -9.66
CA THR A 278 -5.58 5.93 -9.18
C THR A 278 -4.95 4.54 -9.25
N CYS A 279 -5.76 3.47 -9.31
CA CYS A 279 -5.28 2.09 -9.28
C CYS A 279 -4.81 1.55 -10.65
N THR A 280 -4.48 2.43 -11.60
CA THR A 280 -3.98 2.00 -12.91
C THR A 280 -2.54 1.46 -12.82
N HIS A 281 -2.30 0.27 -13.38
CA HIS A 281 -0.95 -0.25 -13.60
C HIS A 281 -0.35 0.19 -14.96
N ASP A 282 -1.14 0.81 -15.83
CA ASP A 282 -0.66 1.42 -17.08
C ASP A 282 0.07 2.74 -16.77
N GLN A 283 1.40 2.72 -16.87
CA GLN A 283 2.29 3.85 -16.58
C GLN A 283 2.05 5.05 -17.52
N LEU A 284 1.59 4.83 -18.77
CA LEU A 284 1.28 5.93 -19.68
C LEU A 284 0.01 6.66 -19.22
N VAL A 285 -1.02 5.89 -18.82
CA VAL A 285 -2.25 6.44 -18.24
C VAL A 285 -1.99 7.12 -16.89
N PHE A 286 -1.14 6.55 -16.05
CA PHE A 286 -0.72 7.17 -14.78
C PHE A 286 -0.07 8.54 -15.03
N ASN A 287 0.89 8.61 -15.96
CA ASN A 287 1.57 9.85 -16.33
C ASN A 287 0.63 10.88 -16.99
N GLU A 288 -0.31 10.42 -17.84
CA GLU A 288 -1.36 11.23 -18.48
C GLU A 288 -2.31 11.82 -17.41
N PHE A 289 -2.79 10.99 -16.48
CA PHE A 289 -3.74 11.38 -15.44
C PHE A 289 -3.13 12.38 -14.46
N LEU A 290 -1.91 12.13 -13.96
CA LEU A 290 -1.20 13.09 -13.10
C LEU A 290 -0.97 14.42 -13.81
N THR A 291 -0.52 14.40 -15.07
CA THR A 291 -0.36 15.61 -15.90
C THR A 291 -1.66 16.40 -16.04
N ASN A 292 -2.79 15.72 -16.23
CA ASN A 292 -4.10 16.35 -16.40
C ASN A 292 -4.66 16.96 -15.10
N ILE A 293 -4.30 16.44 -13.92
CA ILE A 293 -4.76 17.02 -12.65
C ILE A 293 -3.86 18.14 -12.12
N THR A 294 -2.56 18.14 -12.42
CA THR A 294 -1.60 19.20 -12.05
C THR A 294 -1.37 20.25 -13.15
N SER A 295 -2.24 20.31 -14.17
CA SER A 295 -2.22 21.36 -15.21
C SER A 295 -2.98 22.60 -14.74
N SER A 296 -2.35 23.77 -14.85
CA SER A 296 -2.96 25.06 -14.50
C SER A 296 -3.90 25.60 -15.59
N SER A 297 -3.72 25.21 -16.85
CA SER A 297 -4.50 25.73 -17.99
C SER A 297 -5.87 25.05 -18.17
N ALA A 298 -6.05 23.82 -17.67
CA ALA A 298 -7.32 23.09 -17.77
C ALA A 298 -7.51 22.07 -16.63
N SER A 299 -7.69 22.54 -15.39
CA SER A 299 -7.94 21.65 -14.24
C SER A 299 -9.31 20.94 -14.34
N VAL A 300 -9.29 19.74 -14.92
CA VAL A 300 -10.44 18.83 -15.06
C VAL A 300 -11.06 18.43 -13.71
N VAL A 301 -10.28 18.57 -12.64
CA VAL A 301 -10.55 18.09 -11.30
C VAL A 301 -10.46 19.27 -10.33
N SER A 302 -11.37 19.36 -9.35
CA SER A 302 -11.37 20.47 -8.38
C SER A 302 -10.11 20.42 -7.50
N SER A 303 -9.66 21.55 -6.94
CA SER A 303 -8.48 21.58 -6.05
C SER A 303 -8.60 20.61 -4.87
N LYS A 304 -9.79 20.50 -4.27
CA LYS A 304 -10.09 19.52 -3.22
C LYS A 304 -9.93 18.07 -3.71
N ASP A 305 -10.46 17.77 -4.90
CA ASP A 305 -10.35 16.44 -5.50
C ASP A 305 -8.89 16.13 -5.91
N ARG A 306 -8.12 17.13 -6.37
CA ARG A 306 -6.68 17.04 -6.66
C ARG A 306 -5.88 16.68 -5.41
N THR A 307 -6.12 17.36 -4.28
CA THR A 307 -5.55 17.00 -2.97
C THR A 307 -5.88 15.55 -2.60
N ILE A 308 -7.14 15.13 -2.72
CA ILE A 308 -7.57 13.77 -2.39
C ILE A 308 -6.88 12.73 -3.30
N LEU A 309 -6.73 13.00 -4.60
CA LEU A 309 -6.03 12.13 -5.53
C LEU A 309 -4.55 11.97 -5.17
N LEU A 310 -3.82 13.08 -4.98
CA LEU A 310 -2.39 13.05 -4.64
C LEU A 310 -2.14 12.34 -3.30
N GLN A 311 -3.01 12.55 -2.30
CA GLN A 311 -2.98 11.79 -1.04
C GLN A 311 -3.34 10.31 -1.21
N THR A 312 -4.23 9.96 -2.13
CA THR A 312 -4.60 8.57 -2.42
C THR A 312 -3.44 7.84 -3.10
N PHE A 313 -2.79 8.45 -4.09
CA PHE A 313 -1.56 7.94 -4.69
C PHE A 313 -0.44 7.76 -3.65
N ALA A 314 -0.18 8.78 -2.81
CA ALA A 314 0.84 8.73 -1.77
C ALA A 314 0.51 7.82 -0.57
N SER A 315 -0.65 7.17 -0.54
CA SER A 315 -1.11 6.41 0.64
C SER A 315 -0.36 5.10 0.90
N THR A 316 0.40 4.61 -0.08
CA THR A 316 1.20 3.37 -0.01
C THR A 316 2.65 3.63 -0.42
N PRO A 317 3.64 2.86 0.07
CA PRO A 317 5.04 2.99 -0.37
C PRO A 317 5.22 2.88 -1.89
N PHE A 318 4.50 1.96 -2.55
CA PHE A 318 4.51 1.83 -4.01
C PHE A 318 4.01 3.08 -4.73
N GLY A 319 2.85 3.61 -4.33
CA GLY A 319 2.28 4.81 -4.95
C GLY A 319 3.07 6.08 -4.64
N ALA A 320 3.72 6.15 -3.47
CA ALA A 320 4.66 7.21 -3.11
C ALA A 320 5.93 7.18 -3.99
N ASP A 321 6.50 5.99 -4.24
CA ASP A 321 7.63 5.83 -5.16
C ASP A 321 7.26 6.19 -6.61
N LYS A 322 6.07 5.80 -7.06
CA LYS A 322 5.57 6.16 -8.41
C LYS A 322 5.27 7.65 -8.57
N LEU A 323 4.83 8.33 -7.52
CA LEU A 323 4.74 9.80 -7.49
C LEU A 323 6.12 10.47 -7.53
N LEU A 324 7.12 9.91 -6.84
CA LEU A 324 8.49 10.41 -6.87
C LEU A 324 9.08 10.30 -8.28
N ASP A 325 9.03 9.11 -8.90
CA ASP A 325 9.48 8.85 -10.27
C ASP A 325 8.86 9.86 -11.26
N TRP A 326 7.53 10.03 -11.19
CA TRP A 326 6.80 10.96 -12.05
C TRP A 326 7.19 12.43 -11.81
N LEU A 327 7.33 12.84 -10.54
CA LEU A 327 7.66 14.23 -10.19
C LEU A 327 9.06 14.60 -10.68
N LEU A 328 10.06 13.74 -10.46
CA LEU A 328 11.43 13.96 -10.93
C LEU A 328 11.50 13.97 -12.47
N GLN A 329 10.80 13.03 -13.13
CA GLN A 329 10.68 13.05 -14.59
C GLN A 329 10.03 14.34 -15.09
N ARG A 330 8.95 14.81 -14.44
CA ARG A 330 8.23 16.03 -14.84
C ARG A 330 9.11 17.27 -14.72
N LEU A 331 9.76 17.47 -13.57
CA LEU A 331 10.68 18.59 -13.34
C LEU A 331 11.86 18.56 -14.34
N TYR A 332 12.46 17.39 -14.57
CA TYR A 332 13.54 17.22 -15.55
C TYR A 332 13.11 17.63 -16.97
N THR A 333 11.92 17.22 -17.42
CA THR A 333 11.41 17.61 -18.74
C THR A 333 11.13 19.10 -18.87
N GLN A 334 10.80 19.80 -17.78
CA GLN A 334 10.54 21.24 -17.78
C GLN A 334 11.85 22.03 -17.82
N LEU A 335 12.85 21.67 -17.01
CA LEU A 335 14.17 22.30 -17.01
C LEU A 335 14.84 22.21 -18.39
N ASN A 336 14.81 21.03 -19.01
CA ASN A 336 15.30 20.80 -20.37
C ASN A 336 14.50 21.52 -21.47
N GLN A 337 13.26 21.97 -21.21
CA GLN A 337 12.51 22.86 -22.10
C GLN A 337 12.84 24.34 -21.88
N THR A 338 13.35 24.72 -20.70
CA THR A 338 13.78 26.10 -20.39
C THR A 338 15.22 26.40 -20.79
N LEU A 339 16.09 25.40 -20.95
CA LEU A 339 17.44 25.55 -21.47
C LEU A 339 17.41 25.85 -22.98
N PRO A 340 17.88 27.03 -23.45
CA PRO A 340 17.92 27.34 -24.87
C PRO A 340 18.95 26.46 -25.59
N VAL A 341 18.64 26.04 -26.82
CA VAL A 341 19.62 25.40 -27.71
C VAL A 341 20.65 26.46 -28.14
N ALA A 342 21.72 26.59 -27.36
CA ALA A 342 22.79 27.56 -27.53
C ALA A 342 23.75 27.19 -28.69
N ASN A 343 23.22 27.06 -29.90
CA ASN A 343 23.97 26.79 -31.13
C ASN A 343 23.53 27.70 -32.28
N ASN A 344 24.00 28.94 -32.26
CA ASN A 344 25.01 29.39 -33.24
C ASN A 344 25.40 30.85 -32.97
N LEU A 345 26.58 31.04 -32.40
CA LEU A 345 27.21 32.37 -32.32
C LEU A 345 27.67 32.79 -33.72
N THR A 346 27.16 33.93 -34.21
CA THR A 346 27.73 34.60 -35.37
C THR A 346 29.13 35.12 -35.03
N HIS A 347 30.17 34.56 -35.62
CA HIS A 347 31.50 35.15 -35.59
C HIS A 347 32.04 35.40 -37.00
N THR A 348 32.07 36.67 -37.40
CA THR A 348 32.77 37.13 -38.58
C THR A 348 34.28 37.10 -38.33
N GLY A 349 35.03 36.42 -39.19
CA GLY A 349 36.50 36.36 -39.23
C GLY A 349 36.95 36.14 -40.68
N PRO A 350 38.12 36.65 -41.09
CA PRO A 350 38.43 36.84 -42.52
C PRO A 350 38.98 35.60 -43.22
N ASN A 351 38.91 35.63 -44.56
CA ASN A 351 39.55 34.66 -45.45
C ASN A 351 41.06 34.53 -45.20
N SER A 352 41.54 33.30 -45.11
CA SER A 352 42.82 32.89 -45.69
C SER A 352 42.72 31.47 -46.23
N SER A 353 43.44 31.21 -47.32
CA SER A 353 43.51 29.91 -47.99
C SER A 353 44.53 28.99 -47.35
N GLU A 354 44.25 27.69 -47.24
CA GLU A 354 45.13 26.64 -47.81
C GLU A 354 44.54 25.23 -47.77
N SER A 355 44.92 24.44 -48.78
CA SER A 355 44.92 22.97 -48.88
C SER A 355 46.28 22.65 -49.55
N PRO A 356 47.05 21.58 -49.20
CA PRO A 356 46.62 20.23 -49.57
C PRO A 356 47.29 19.00 -48.84
N THR A 357 46.47 18.13 -48.23
CA THR A 357 46.59 16.64 -48.37
C THR A 357 47.88 15.93 -47.79
N PRO A 358 48.26 14.66 -48.11
CA PRO A 358 48.05 13.57 -47.13
C PRO A 358 49.18 12.49 -46.94
N GLN A 359 49.51 12.11 -45.70
CA GLN A 359 50.39 10.97 -45.35
C GLN A 359 50.03 10.40 -43.94
N GLN A 360 50.18 9.11 -43.58
CA GLN A 360 50.42 7.88 -44.38
C GLN A 360 49.98 6.59 -43.59
N GLN A 361 50.23 5.41 -44.18
CA GLN A 361 49.96 4.04 -43.68
C GLN A 361 50.58 3.75 -42.28
N ALA A 362 50.19 2.72 -41.51
CA ALA A 362 49.57 1.41 -41.82
C ALA A 362 48.63 0.93 -40.65
N ASN A 363 48.19 -0.33 -40.44
CA ASN A 363 48.58 -1.64 -41.00
C ASN A 363 47.52 -2.77 -40.87
N MET A 364 47.87 -3.95 -41.40
CA MET A 364 47.36 -5.33 -41.25
C MET A 364 47.13 -5.84 -39.80
N THR A 365 46.39 -6.93 -39.52
CA THR A 365 45.62 -7.98 -40.27
C THR A 365 44.41 -8.39 -39.40
N ASP A 366 43.20 -8.76 -39.86
CA ASP A 366 42.71 -9.57 -41.01
C ASP A 366 42.69 -11.12 -40.81
N VAL A 367 41.50 -11.65 -40.49
CA VAL A 367 40.82 -12.92 -40.90
C VAL A 367 39.33 -12.69 -40.52
N GLY A 368 38.23 -13.01 -41.24
CA GLY A 368 37.94 -13.95 -42.34
C GLY A 368 36.91 -15.00 -41.85
N PHE A 369 35.83 -15.39 -42.56
CA PHE A 369 35.40 -15.06 -43.92
C PHE A 369 33.87 -15.30 -44.13
N ASN A 370 33.37 -14.80 -45.25
CA ASN A 370 32.00 -14.70 -45.80
C ASN A 370 30.81 -15.62 -45.42
N SER A 371 29.66 -14.95 -45.52
CA SER A 371 28.31 -15.38 -45.92
C SER A 371 28.15 -16.36 -47.10
N SER A 372 26.93 -16.89 -47.26
CA SER A 372 26.34 -17.31 -48.55
C SER A 372 24.81 -17.12 -48.55
N VAL A 373 24.18 -17.11 -49.74
CA VAL A 373 22.76 -16.81 -49.97
C VAL A 373 22.13 -17.86 -50.89
N THR A 374 20.91 -18.32 -50.60
CA THR A 374 20.08 -19.07 -51.56
C THR A 374 18.57 -18.88 -51.38
N SER A 375 17.81 -19.27 -52.40
CA SER A 375 16.44 -18.86 -52.74
C SER A 375 15.29 -19.75 -52.23
N THR A 376 14.10 -19.12 -52.12
CA THR A 376 12.68 -19.54 -52.37
C THR A 376 12.36 -20.98 -52.85
N PRO A 377 11.10 -21.53 -52.66
CA PRO A 377 9.81 -20.80 -52.79
C PRO A 377 8.64 -21.18 -51.83
N GLN A 378 7.48 -20.53 -52.04
CA GLN A 378 6.15 -20.88 -51.48
C GLN A 378 5.53 -22.12 -52.15
N PRO A 379 4.38 -22.60 -51.63
CA PRO A 379 3.14 -22.49 -52.44
C PRO A 379 1.95 -21.82 -51.71
N GLN A 380 0.94 -21.44 -52.48
CA GLN A 380 -0.35 -20.90 -52.02
C GLN A 380 -1.46 -21.96 -52.13
N THR A 381 -2.56 -21.78 -51.39
CA THR A 381 -3.89 -22.27 -51.80
C THR A 381 -4.99 -21.28 -51.40
N GLN A 382 -6.04 -21.16 -52.21
CA GLN A 382 -7.21 -20.30 -52.00
C GLN A 382 -8.48 -21.15 -51.87
N THR A 383 -9.53 -20.61 -51.22
CA THR A 383 -10.94 -20.91 -51.53
C THR A 383 -11.82 -19.73 -51.09
N GLN A 384 -12.95 -19.50 -51.78
CA GLN A 384 -13.90 -18.40 -51.56
C GLN A 384 -15.34 -18.91 -51.33
N GLU A 385 -16.22 -17.96 -50.97
CA GLU A 385 -17.70 -17.86 -51.11
C GLU A 385 -18.39 -17.54 -49.76
N ASN A 386 -19.08 -16.40 -49.56
CA ASN A 386 -20.35 -15.89 -50.16
C ASN A 386 -21.52 -16.88 -49.90
N VAL A 387 -22.70 -16.54 -49.36
CA VAL A 387 -23.68 -15.40 -49.46
C VAL A 387 -24.50 -15.37 -48.11
N SER A 388 -25.23 -14.35 -47.56
CA SER A 388 -25.81 -13.04 -47.93
C SER A 388 -26.07 -12.13 -46.69
N SER A 389 -26.34 -10.83 -46.92
CA SER A 389 -26.99 -9.85 -45.99
C SER A 389 -28.49 -9.62 -46.39
N PRO A 390 -29.29 -8.60 -45.97
CA PRO A 390 -29.08 -7.52 -44.96
C PRO A 390 -30.30 -7.16 -44.06
N VAL A 391 -30.07 -6.34 -43.02
CA VAL A 391 -31.00 -5.26 -42.57
C VAL A 391 -30.16 -4.02 -42.22
N SER A 392 -30.68 -2.82 -42.48
CA SER A 392 -29.92 -1.56 -42.45
C SER A 392 -29.95 -0.82 -41.10
N ALA A 393 -28.79 -0.26 -40.71
CA ALA A 393 -28.72 1.02 -40.00
C ALA A 393 -27.43 1.75 -40.43
N ARG A 394 -27.56 2.86 -41.18
CA ARG A 394 -26.44 3.77 -41.50
C ARG A 394 -26.46 4.94 -40.53
N LEU A 395 -25.28 5.37 -40.07
CA LEU A 395 -24.81 6.78 -40.11
C LEU A 395 -23.51 6.93 -39.31
N PHE A 396 -22.37 6.91 -40.00
CA PHE A 396 -21.18 7.73 -39.74
C PHE A 396 -20.19 7.48 -40.90
N GLU A 397 -19.77 8.53 -41.59
CA GLU A 397 -18.82 8.44 -42.71
C GLU A 397 -17.38 8.63 -42.21
N PRO A 398 -16.38 7.95 -42.82
CA PRO A 398 -14.98 8.15 -42.45
C PRO A 398 -14.46 9.49 -43.00
N ILE A 399 -13.87 10.30 -42.13
CA ILE A 399 -13.19 11.54 -42.52
C ILE A 399 -11.89 11.20 -43.25
N SER A 400 -11.62 11.88 -44.37
CA SER A 400 -10.50 11.60 -45.27
C SER A 400 -9.12 11.94 -44.69
N GLU A 401 -8.12 11.14 -45.07
CA GLU A 401 -6.71 11.32 -44.70
C GLU A 401 -6.03 12.50 -45.43
N HIS A 402 -6.43 13.75 -45.15
CA HIS A 402 -5.64 14.93 -45.55
C HIS A 402 -5.71 16.06 -44.49
N SER A 403 -5.16 15.79 -43.30
CA SER A 403 -4.74 16.82 -42.36
C SER A 403 -3.23 16.74 -42.13
N VAL A 404 -2.51 17.84 -42.40
CA VAL A 404 -1.07 17.92 -42.18
C VAL A 404 -0.82 17.79 -40.68
N VAL A 405 -0.08 16.75 -40.27
CA VAL A 405 0.38 16.59 -38.89
C VAL A 405 1.44 17.66 -38.60
N ARG A 406 0.96 18.86 -38.27
CA ARG A 406 1.73 19.77 -37.42
C ARG A 406 1.98 19.00 -36.13
N ARG A 407 3.23 18.61 -35.89
CA ARG A 407 3.68 18.30 -34.54
C ARG A 407 3.46 19.56 -33.71
N SER A 408 2.35 19.59 -32.97
CA SER A 408 2.21 20.53 -31.87
C SER A 408 3.30 20.18 -30.89
N THR A 409 4.33 21.01 -30.81
CA THR A 409 5.22 21.05 -29.66
C THR A 409 4.39 21.58 -28.50
N VAL A 410 3.60 20.69 -27.88
CA VAL A 410 2.93 20.95 -26.62
C VAL A 410 4.04 21.13 -25.59
N VAL A 411 4.43 22.39 -25.38
CA VAL A 411 5.28 22.80 -24.27
C VAL A 411 4.56 22.30 -23.02
N SER A 412 5.15 21.32 -22.33
CA SER A 412 4.46 20.66 -21.23
C SER A 412 4.38 21.63 -20.07
N GLU A 413 3.18 22.13 -19.79
CA GLU A 413 2.93 23.21 -18.84
C GLU A 413 3.73 23.00 -17.53
N PRO A 414 4.41 24.05 -17.00
CA PRO A 414 5.13 23.94 -15.73
C PRO A 414 4.20 23.44 -14.62
N ILE A 415 4.72 22.59 -13.74
CA ILE A 415 3.95 22.13 -12.59
C ILE A 415 3.92 23.27 -11.57
N ALA A 416 2.76 23.51 -10.95
CA ALA A 416 2.65 24.54 -9.93
C ALA A 416 3.50 24.17 -8.71
N GLU A 417 4.27 25.13 -8.16
CA GLU A 417 5.13 24.90 -6.99
C GLU A 417 4.32 24.37 -5.78
N GLU A 418 3.05 24.79 -5.64
CA GLU A 418 2.12 24.25 -4.64
C GLU A 418 1.93 22.72 -4.76
N ASP A 419 1.85 22.16 -5.98
CA ASP A 419 1.67 20.73 -6.20
C ASP A 419 2.99 19.95 -6.00
N VAL A 420 4.13 20.55 -6.36
CA VAL A 420 5.47 19.97 -6.06
C VAL A 420 5.65 19.81 -4.55
N LEU A 421 5.40 20.88 -3.80
CA LEU A 421 5.53 20.89 -2.34
C LEU A 421 4.50 19.98 -1.66
N ALA A 422 3.27 19.91 -2.19
CA ALA A 422 2.24 18.99 -1.71
C ALA A 422 2.64 17.51 -1.93
N ILE A 423 3.11 17.15 -3.13
CA ILE A 423 3.56 15.79 -3.45
C ILE A 423 4.72 15.38 -2.52
N LEU A 424 5.77 16.20 -2.42
CA LEU A 424 6.91 15.94 -1.54
C LEU A 424 6.47 15.75 -0.08
N GLY A 425 5.52 16.55 0.39
CA GLY A 425 4.95 16.44 1.73
C GLY A 425 4.09 15.18 1.97
N TYR A 426 3.39 14.68 0.94
CA TYR A 426 2.56 13.47 1.05
C TYR A 426 3.37 12.17 0.92
N ILE A 427 4.42 12.14 0.10
CA ILE A 427 5.24 10.93 -0.12
C ILE A 427 6.26 10.69 0.99
N LEU A 428 6.81 11.74 1.61
CA LEU A 428 7.88 11.64 2.62
C LEU A 428 7.62 10.58 3.73
N PRO A 429 6.40 10.45 4.32
CA PRO A 429 6.13 9.43 5.35
C PRO A 429 6.06 7.98 4.84
N LYS A 430 6.31 7.74 3.54
CA LYS A 430 6.25 6.45 2.86
C LYS A 430 7.52 6.12 2.06
N LEU A 431 8.50 7.02 2.02
CA LEU A 431 9.80 6.79 1.40
C LEU A 431 10.80 6.33 2.48
N THR A 432 11.05 5.02 2.54
CA THR A 432 11.84 4.37 3.61
C THR A 432 13.15 3.74 3.10
N ALA A 433 13.36 3.65 1.78
CA ALA A 433 14.55 3.04 1.19
C ALA A 433 15.58 4.09 0.77
N SER A 434 16.86 3.83 1.03
CA SER A 434 17.96 4.78 0.72
C SER A 434 18.05 5.14 -0.77
N GLU A 435 17.68 4.22 -1.67
CA GLU A 435 17.55 4.48 -3.11
C GLU A 435 16.62 5.67 -3.41
N GLN A 436 15.55 5.84 -2.64
CA GLN A 436 14.57 6.92 -2.84
C GLN A 436 15.13 8.28 -2.41
N GLY A 437 16.05 8.31 -1.44
CA GLY A 437 16.86 9.49 -1.14
C GLY A 437 17.86 9.78 -2.27
N LEU A 438 18.55 8.75 -2.75
CA LEU A 438 19.51 8.87 -3.85
C LEU A 438 18.86 9.35 -5.17
N LYS A 439 17.61 8.97 -5.45
CA LYS A 439 16.80 9.52 -6.56
C LYS A 439 16.68 11.05 -6.46
N LEU A 440 16.43 11.59 -5.26
CA LEU A 440 16.33 13.03 -5.01
C LEU A 440 17.70 13.71 -5.15
N ASP A 441 18.75 13.17 -4.53
CA ASP A 441 20.09 13.77 -4.56
C ASP A 441 20.65 13.82 -5.98
N THR A 442 20.59 12.71 -6.72
CA THR A 442 21.01 12.63 -8.13
C THR A 442 20.28 13.65 -9.00
N PHE A 443 18.98 13.85 -8.76
CA PHE A 443 18.22 14.86 -9.48
C PHE A 443 18.71 16.28 -9.14
N MET A 444 18.96 16.59 -7.87
CA MET A 444 19.43 17.91 -7.45
C MET A 444 20.84 18.23 -7.97
N GLU A 445 21.78 17.28 -7.93
CA GLU A 445 23.14 17.47 -8.47
C GLU A 445 23.12 17.83 -9.97
N LEU A 446 22.23 17.21 -10.74
CA LEU A 446 22.08 17.46 -12.18
C LEU A 446 21.30 18.74 -12.50
N ASN A 447 20.58 19.33 -11.55
CA ASN A 447 19.54 20.34 -11.81
C ASN A 447 19.48 21.51 -10.79
N ASP A 448 20.53 21.78 -10.02
CA ASP A 448 20.57 22.86 -9.00
C ASP A 448 20.29 24.26 -9.59
N THR A 449 20.40 24.43 -10.92
CA THR A 449 19.98 25.63 -11.66
C THR A 449 18.59 25.49 -12.29
N GLY A 450 17.64 26.32 -11.85
CA GLY A 450 16.30 26.46 -12.43
C GLY A 450 15.14 26.02 -11.52
N ILE A 451 15.42 25.34 -10.42
CA ILE A 451 14.48 25.02 -9.35
C ILE A 451 14.35 26.24 -8.40
N SER A 452 13.18 26.50 -7.81
CA SER A 452 13.04 27.54 -6.79
C SER A 452 13.82 27.17 -5.51
N SER A 453 14.35 28.17 -4.80
CA SER A 453 15.09 27.93 -3.55
C SER A 453 14.23 27.29 -2.45
N SER A 454 12.92 27.56 -2.44
CA SER A 454 11.91 26.91 -1.61
C SER A 454 11.74 25.42 -1.94
N THR A 455 11.53 25.07 -3.22
CA THR A 455 11.43 23.66 -3.64
C THR A 455 12.73 22.92 -3.36
N LEU A 456 13.87 23.50 -3.70
CA LEU A 456 15.20 22.91 -3.50
C LEU A 456 15.49 22.64 -2.01
N ALA A 457 15.14 23.57 -1.12
CA ALA A 457 15.28 23.37 0.33
C ALA A 457 14.39 22.24 0.87
N VAL A 458 13.17 22.10 0.34
CA VAL A 458 12.27 20.99 0.70
C VAL A 458 12.78 19.65 0.15
N MET A 459 13.27 19.61 -1.09
CA MET A 459 13.87 18.38 -1.66
C MET A 459 15.11 17.93 -0.87
N LYS A 460 16.03 18.85 -0.53
CA LYS A 460 17.22 18.56 0.31
C LYS A 460 16.83 18.08 1.71
N LYS A 461 15.75 18.62 2.29
CA LYS A 461 15.20 18.13 3.56
C LYS A 461 14.57 16.74 3.43
N THR A 462 13.79 16.50 2.37
CA THR A 462 13.14 15.19 2.12
C THR A 462 14.20 14.11 1.94
N ALA A 463 15.22 14.31 1.11
CA ALA A 463 16.30 13.35 0.89
C ALA A 463 17.00 12.97 2.22
N LEU A 464 17.40 13.96 3.01
CA LEU A 464 17.99 13.74 4.34
C LEU A 464 17.07 12.92 5.26
N GLN A 465 15.76 13.20 5.28
CA GLN A 465 14.82 12.45 6.11
C GLN A 465 14.53 11.03 5.59
N VAL A 466 14.67 10.77 4.29
CA VAL A 466 14.58 9.40 3.73
C VAL A 466 15.83 8.59 4.10
N HIS A 467 17.03 9.17 3.98
CA HIS A 467 18.26 8.51 4.42
C HIS A 467 18.26 8.21 5.92
N GLN A 468 17.78 9.13 6.76
CA GLN A 468 17.63 8.89 8.21
C GLN A 468 16.65 7.74 8.53
N GLN A 469 15.57 7.57 7.76
CA GLN A 469 14.65 6.43 7.91
C GLN A 469 15.31 5.11 7.48
N ALA A 470 16.06 5.11 6.37
CA ALA A 470 16.78 3.94 5.88
C ALA A 470 17.91 3.50 6.83
N ASP A 471 18.67 4.44 7.39
CA ASP A 471 19.72 4.18 8.38
C ASP A 471 19.16 3.64 9.70
N TRP A 472 17.98 4.11 10.12
CA TRP A 472 17.31 3.57 11.29
C TRP A 472 16.85 2.12 11.07
N ALA A 473 16.29 1.82 9.88
CA ALA A 473 15.90 0.47 9.50
C ALA A 473 17.10 -0.49 9.35
N SER A 474 18.24 -0.02 8.84
CA SER A 474 19.44 -0.86 8.71
C SER A 474 20.06 -1.19 10.07
N ARG A 475 20.11 -0.24 11.01
CA ARG A 475 20.61 -0.44 12.38
C ARG A 475 19.78 -1.42 13.21
N ILE A 476 18.48 -1.54 12.95
CA ILE A 476 17.61 -2.51 13.64
C ILE A 476 17.79 -3.94 13.09
N ASN A 477 18.13 -4.07 11.80
CA ASN A 477 18.46 -5.36 11.19
C ASN A 477 19.92 -5.80 11.45
N GLY A 478 20.79 -4.88 11.88
CA GLY A 478 22.10 -5.19 12.42
C GLY A 478 21.98 -5.77 13.84
N ASN A 479 22.30 -7.05 13.99
CA ASN A 479 22.19 -7.82 15.24
C ASN A 479 22.74 -7.07 16.47
N PRO A 480 21.95 -6.84 17.54
CA PRO A 480 22.41 -6.17 18.77
C PRO A 480 23.20 -7.12 19.68
N GLU A 481 24.23 -7.76 19.15
CA GLU A 481 25.28 -8.46 19.90
C GLU A 481 26.61 -7.74 19.67
N VAL A 482 27.37 -7.51 20.75
CA VAL A 482 28.58 -6.67 20.79
C VAL A 482 28.31 -5.17 20.67
N GLU A 483 27.65 -4.59 21.67
CA GLU A 483 28.24 -3.45 22.38
C GLU A 483 27.77 -3.41 23.84
N GLY A 484 28.47 -4.18 24.68
CA GLY A 484 28.36 -4.07 26.12
C GLY A 484 29.64 -3.44 26.66
N ASP A 485 29.64 -2.13 26.87
CA ASP A 485 30.43 -1.48 27.92
C ASP A 485 30.01 -0.01 28.17
N SER A 486 30.05 0.38 29.45
CA SER A 486 30.15 1.75 30.00
C SER A 486 29.25 2.92 29.53
N GLU A 487 28.53 3.47 30.51
CA GLU A 487 28.35 4.92 30.78
C GLU A 487 27.68 5.84 29.74
N CYS A 488 26.41 6.19 29.99
CA CYS A 488 26.03 7.57 30.35
C CYS A 488 24.66 7.65 31.04
#